data_AF-A0A6V7PSY8-F1
#
_entry.id   AF-A0A6V7PSY8-F1
#
_cell.length_a   1.000
_cell.length_b   1.000
_cell.length_c   1.000
_cell.angle_alpha   90.00
_cell.angle_beta   90.00
_cell.angle_gamma   90.00
#
_symmetry.space_group_name_H-M   'P 1'
#
loop_
_entity.id
_entity.type
_entity.pdbx_description
1 polymer ?
#
loop_
_entity_poly.entity_id
_entity_poly.type
_entity_poly.pdbx_seq_one_letter_code
_entity_poly.pdbx_strand_id
1 'polypeptide(L)'
;MDQTPKPEPKWRGAVRAKLAGPTPDQAWSHLKDFCALDRWIPTLHTCRKVEGSDGEVGCVRYCAGSLNRSDPAAPVGWSKERLVDFDPVRRSYSYEVVESNKGSGRTRPQSGSGRTRTGAAASSGRSSRIR
;
A
#
# COMPACT_ATOMS: atom_id res chain seq x y z
N MET A 1 -20.08 -26.93 2.94
CA MET A 1 -18.62 -26.79 3.01
C MET A 1 -18.17 -26.35 1.63
N ASP A 2 -17.80 -25.09 1.47
CA ASP A 2 -17.01 -24.68 0.31
C ASP A 2 -16.19 -23.45 0.73
N GLN A 3 -15.10 -23.72 1.44
CA GLN A 3 -14.11 -22.70 1.75
C GLN A 3 -13.13 -22.69 0.59
N THR A 4 -13.34 -21.77 -0.36
CA THR A 4 -12.32 -21.44 -1.35
C THR A 4 -11.09 -20.96 -0.58
N PRO A 5 -9.91 -21.61 -0.71
CA PRO A 5 -8.73 -21.20 0.02
C PRO A 5 -8.36 -19.78 -0.41
N LYS A 6 -8.44 -18.82 0.53
CA LYS A 6 -7.92 -17.47 0.29
C LYS A 6 -6.45 -17.61 -0.09
N PRO A 7 -5.99 -17.02 -1.21
CA PRO A 7 -4.61 -17.13 -1.60
C PRO A 7 -3.72 -16.55 -0.50
N GLU A 8 -2.85 -17.40 0.04
CA GLU A 8 -1.83 -17.01 1.01
C GLU A 8 -1.01 -15.85 0.43
N PRO A 9 -0.85 -14.73 1.16
CA PRO A 9 -0.05 -13.61 0.68
C PRO A 9 1.40 -14.08 0.54
N LYS A 10 1.89 -14.15 -0.70
CA LYS A 10 3.24 -14.62 -1.06
C LYS A 10 4.36 -13.84 -0.34
N TRP A 11 4.06 -12.62 0.12
CA TRP A 11 4.99 -11.79 0.88
C TRP A 11 4.25 -10.99 1.97
N ARG A 12 4.77 -11.05 3.21
CA ARG A 12 4.36 -10.21 4.34
C ARG A 12 5.51 -9.30 4.72
N GLY A 13 5.30 -7.99 4.63
CA GLY A 13 6.26 -6.98 5.07
C GLY A 13 5.67 -6.11 6.18
N ALA A 14 6.48 -5.77 7.19
CA ALA A 14 6.12 -4.81 8.21
C ALA A 14 7.16 -3.69 8.25
N VAL A 15 6.70 -2.44 8.25
CA VAL A 15 7.56 -1.26 8.40
C VAL A 15 7.27 -0.64 9.77
N ARG A 16 8.32 -0.32 10.52
CA ARG A 16 8.22 0.38 11.79
C ARG A 16 9.15 1.58 11.73
N ALA A 17 8.66 2.74 12.19
CA ALA A 17 9.45 3.93 12.37
C ALA A 17 9.22 4.47 13.77
N LYS A 18 10.29 4.90 14.44
CA LYS A 18 10.18 5.71 15.66
C LYS A 18 10.11 7.18 15.23
N LEU A 19 9.03 7.87 15.60
CA LEU A 19 8.92 9.31 15.41
C LEU A 19 9.37 10.01 16.69
N ALA A 20 10.37 10.89 16.58
CA ALA A 20 10.69 11.86 17.63
C ALA A 20 9.83 13.11 17.38
N GLY A 21 9.01 13.49 18.35
CA GLY A 21 8.13 14.66 18.24
C GLY A 21 6.67 14.34 18.56
N PRO A 22 5.86 13.87 17.59
CA PRO A 22 4.43 13.71 17.78
C PRO A 22 4.10 12.57 18.75
N THR A 23 3.09 12.78 19.60
CA THR A 23 2.47 11.71 20.39
C THR A 23 1.80 10.69 19.46
N PRO A 24 1.50 9.46 19.94
CA PRO A 24 0.75 8.49 19.15
C PRO A 24 -0.58 9.02 18.60
N ASP A 25 -1.28 9.88 19.36
CA ASP A 25 -2.53 10.51 18.94
C ASP A 25 -2.33 11.56 17.83
N GLN A 26 -1.27 12.36 17.92
CA GLN A 26 -0.92 13.32 16.88
C GLN A 26 -0.47 12.61 15.60
N ALA A 27 0.31 11.53 15.71
CA ALA A 27 0.65 10.72 14.54
C ALA A 27 -0.59 10.05 13.94
N TRP A 28 -1.51 9.57 14.78
CA TRP A 28 -2.75 8.96 14.32
C TRP A 28 -3.70 9.93 13.66
N SER A 29 -3.81 11.18 14.13
CA SER A 29 -4.69 12.19 13.53
C SER A 29 -4.36 12.46 12.05
N HIS A 30 -3.11 12.24 11.65
CA HIS A 30 -2.67 12.32 10.26
C HIS A 30 -2.85 11.01 9.49
N LEU A 31 -2.59 9.87 10.14
CA LEU A 31 -2.62 8.56 9.49
C LEU A 31 -4.04 8.00 9.32
N LYS A 32 -4.99 8.42 10.15
CA LYS A 32 -6.40 7.99 10.09
C LYS A 32 -7.12 8.44 8.82
N ASP A 33 -6.64 9.51 8.18
CA ASP A 33 -7.15 10.03 6.90
C ASP A 33 -6.60 9.15 5.76
N PHE A 34 -7.16 7.95 5.63
CA PHE A 34 -6.64 6.90 4.76
C PHE A 34 -6.47 7.36 3.31
N CYS A 35 -7.37 8.20 2.79
CA CYS A 35 -7.32 8.69 1.40
C CYS A 35 -6.51 9.98 1.20
N ALA A 36 -5.95 10.59 2.24
CA ALA A 36 -5.23 11.87 2.16
C ALA A 36 -3.79 11.78 2.71
N LEU A 37 -3.22 10.58 2.66
CA LEU A 37 -1.91 10.27 3.23
C LEU A 37 -0.73 11.03 2.58
N ASP A 38 -0.88 11.44 1.33
CA ASP A 38 0.08 12.27 0.58
C ASP A 38 0.32 13.65 1.19
N ARG A 39 -0.65 14.17 1.98
CA ARG A 39 -0.48 15.41 2.74
C ARG A 39 0.60 15.31 3.82
N TRP A 40 0.93 14.10 4.24
CA TRP A 40 1.79 13.85 5.40
C TRP A 40 3.01 12.97 5.07
N ILE A 41 2.96 12.19 3.99
CA ILE A 41 4.03 11.28 3.59
C ILE A 41 4.73 11.83 2.34
N PRO A 42 5.94 12.42 2.47
CA PRO A 42 6.61 13.12 1.36
C PRO A 42 6.91 12.26 0.12
N THR A 43 6.96 10.94 0.27
CA THR A 43 7.17 10.02 -0.85
C THR A 43 5.91 9.72 -1.65
N LEU A 44 4.73 10.03 -1.14
CA LEU A 44 3.47 9.90 -1.86
C LEU A 44 3.17 11.23 -2.52
N HIS A 45 3.18 11.26 -3.85
CA HIS A 45 2.86 12.46 -4.63
C HIS A 45 1.36 12.61 -4.81
N THR A 46 0.62 11.50 -4.74
CA THR A 46 -0.84 11.49 -4.88
C THR A 46 -1.41 10.41 -3.98
N CYS A 47 -2.38 10.78 -3.16
CA CYS A 47 -3.29 9.86 -2.49
C CYS A 47 -4.70 10.39 -2.68
N ARG A 48 -5.60 9.58 -3.25
CA ARG A 48 -7.00 9.99 -3.42
C ARG A 48 -7.94 8.82 -3.35
N LYS A 49 -9.15 9.09 -2.89
CA LYS A 49 -10.24 8.12 -2.89
C LYS A 49 -10.65 7.75 -4.31
N VAL A 50 -10.94 6.47 -4.52
CA VAL A 50 -11.44 5.89 -5.78
C VAL A 50 -12.86 5.35 -5.57
N GLU A 51 -13.09 4.64 -4.47
CA GLU A 51 -14.39 4.03 -4.14
C GLU A 51 -14.67 4.14 -2.64
N GLY A 52 -15.96 4.16 -2.27
CA GLY A 52 -16.41 4.17 -0.88
C GLY A 52 -16.26 5.51 -0.17
N SER A 53 -16.11 5.44 1.15
CA SER A 53 -15.99 6.59 2.07
C SER A 53 -14.71 6.49 2.86
N ASP A 54 -13.99 7.61 3.04
CA ASP A 54 -12.69 7.58 3.72
C ASP A 54 -12.86 7.13 5.18
N GLY A 55 -11.97 6.24 5.64
CA GLY A 55 -12.04 5.61 6.96
C GLY A 55 -13.01 4.43 7.09
N GLU A 56 -13.85 4.15 6.09
CA GLU A 56 -14.77 3.01 6.11
C GLU A 56 -14.15 1.75 5.47
N VAL A 57 -14.33 0.59 6.12
CA VAL A 57 -13.87 -0.69 5.58
C VAL A 57 -14.51 -0.94 4.21
N GLY A 58 -13.70 -1.29 3.23
CA GLY A 58 -14.09 -1.40 1.81
C GLY A 58 -13.70 -0.18 0.97
N CYS A 59 -13.36 0.96 1.58
CA CYS A 59 -12.85 2.13 0.86
C CYS A 59 -11.61 1.79 0.04
N VAL A 60 -11.55 2.28 -1.20
CA VAL A 60 -10.38 2.10 -2.08
C VAL A 60 -9.72 3.44 -2.34
N ARG A 61 -8.41 3.50 -2.15
CA ARG A 61 -7.56 4.65 -2.49
C ARG A 61 -6.61 4.33 -3.64
N TYR A 62 -6.24 5.35 -4.40
CA TYR A 62 -5.13 5.33 -5.34
C TYR A 62 -3.95 6.10 -4.74
N CYS A 63 -2.81 5.44 -4.63
CA CYS A 63 -1.56 6.00 -4.14
C CYS A 63 -0.53 5.97 -5.26
N ALA A 64 0.12 7.10 -5.56
CA ALA A 64 1.26 7.17 -6.46
C ALA A 64 2.39 7.99 -5.83
N GLY A 65 3.63 7.59 -6.09
CA GLY A 65 4.77 8.28 -5.53
C GLY A 65 6.10 7.64 -5.90
N SER A 66 7.18 8.26 -5.44
CA SER A 66 8.51 7.77 -5.73
C SER A 66 8.80 6.48 -4.96
N LEU A 67 9.20 5.43 -5.68
CA LEU A 67 9.56 4.13 -5.12
C LEU A 67 10.98 4.13 -4.54
N ASN A 68 11.83 5.05 -5.01
CA ASN A 68 13.23 5.13 -4.64
C ASN A 68 13.61 6.60 -4.40
N ARG A 69 13.83 6.98 -3.14
CA ARG A 69 14.30 8.34 -2.81
C ARG A 69 15.70 8.63 -3.35
N SER A 70 16.50 7.61 -3.62
CA SER A 70 17.89 7.74 -4.08
C SER A 70 18.02 7.86 -5.59
N ASP A 71 16.93 7.68 -6.34
CA ASP A 71 16.91 7.82 -7.79
C ASP A 71 15.69 8.66 -8.22
N PRO A 72 15.85 9.98 -8.40
CA PRO A 72 14.79 10.87 -8.84
C PRO A 72 14.23 10.54 -10.23
N ALA A 73 15.00 9.81 -11.06
CA ALA A 73 14.56 9.38 -12.39
C ALA A 73 13.81 8.05 -12.36
N ALA A 74 13.73 7.39 -11.20
CA ALA A 74 13.01 6.13 -11.06
C ALA A 74 11.52 6.32 -11.42
N PRO A 75 10.91 5.37 -12.14
CA PRO A 75 9.49 5.44 -12.48
C PRO A 75 8.61 5.58 -11.23
N VAL A 76 7.60 6.44 -11.32
CA VAL A 76 6.59 6.59 -10.27
C VAL A 76 5.80 5.29 -10.15
N GLY A 77 5.84 4.70 -8.96
CA GLY A 77 5.06 3.53 -8.63
C GLY A 77 3.70 3.93 -8.10
N TRP A 78 2.66 3.20 -8.50
CA TRP A 78 1.31 3.36 -8.01
C TRP A 78 0.69 2.05 -7.53
N SER A 79 -0.24 2.17 -6.60
CA SER A 79 -1.07 1.08 -6.09
C SER A 79 -2.49 1.57 -5.82
N LYS A 80 -3.49 0.76 -6.16
CA LYS A 80 -4.83 0.86 -5.61
C LYS A 80 -4.91 -0.04 -4.38
N GLU A 81 -5.42 0.50 -3.30
CA GLU A 81 -5.39 -0.13 -1.98
C GLU A 81 -6.78 -0.08 -1.36
N ARG A 82 -7.28 -1.23 -0.92
CA ARG A 82 -8.59 -1.34 -0.26
C ARG A 82 -8.39 -1.47 1.25
N LEU A 83 -9.09 -0.64 2.03
CA LEU A 83 -9.14 -0.72 3.48
C LEU A 83 -9.90 -1.99 3.89
N VAL A 84 -9.28 -2.86 4.68
CA VAL A 84 -9.87 -4.14 5.14
C VAL A 84 -10.11 -4.20 6.65
N ASP A 85 -9.48 -3.30 7.41
CA ASP A 85 -9.64 -3.18 8.85
C ASP A 85 -9.29 -1.76 9.29
N PHE A 86 -10.01 -1.21 10.25
CA PHE A 86 -9.79 0.14 10.77
C PHE A 86 -10.17 0.20 12.26
N ASP A 87 -9.17 0.46 13.10
CA ASP A 87 -9.31 0.53 14.55
C ASP A 87 -8.70 1.83 15.07
N PRO A 88 -9.52 2.87 15.32
CA PRO A 88 -9.04 4.16 15.80
C PRO A 88 -8.59 4.13 17.26
N VAL A 89 -9.08 3.19 18.07
CA VAL A 89 -8.69 3.06 19.49
C VAL A 89 -7.28 2.50 19.58
N ARG A 90 -6.97 1.48 18.76
CA ARG A 90 -5.63 0.88 18.66
C ARG A 90 -4.72 1.64 17.69
N ARG A 91 -5.20 2.71 17.06
CA ARG A 91 -4.47 3.55 16.10
C ARG A 91 -3.86 2.71 14.97
N SER A 92 -4.68 1.84 14.40
CA SER A 92 -4.24 0.93 13.33
C SER A 92 -5.28 0.76 12.25
N TYR A 93 -4.80 0.48 11.05
CA TYR A 93 -5.64 0.02 9.95
C TYR A 93 -4.85 -0.96 9.08
N SER A 94 -5.57 -1.82 8.35
CA SER A 94 -4.99 -2.76 7.41
C SER A 94 -5.61 -2.58 6.04
N TYR A 95 -4.82 -2.75 4.99
CA TYR A 95 -5.25 -2.64 3.60
C TYR A 95 -4.61 -3.71 2.72
N GLU A 96 -5.29 -4.03 1.63
CA GLU A 96 -4.78 -4.91 0.59
C GLU A 96 -4.52 -4.13 -0.69
N VAL A 97 -3.42 -4.43 -1.37
CA VAL A 97 -3.19 -3.91 -2.72
C VAL A 97 -4.08 -4.69 -3.68
N VAL A 98 -5.03 -4.00 -4.32
CA VAL A 98 -5.94 -4.59 -5.33
C VAL A 98 -5.41 -4.47 -6.75
N GLU A 99 -4.55 -3.47 -7.00
CA GLU A 99 -3.93 -3.24 -8.30
C GLU A 99 -2.62 -2.46 -8.12
N SER A 100 -1.57 -2.72 -8.91
CA SER A 100 -0.35 -1.90 -8.88
C SER A 100 0.48 -2.06 -10.15
N ASN A 101 1.26 -1.04 -10.52
CA ASN A 101 2.35 -1.17 -11.49
C ASN A 101 3.71 -1.50 -10.84
N LYS A 102 3.74 -1.65 -9.51
CA LYS A 102 4.94 -1.94 -8.72
C LYS A 102 5.34 -3.41 -8.92
N GLY A 103 5.76 -3.75 -10.13
CA GLY A 103 6.28 -5.06 -10.47
C GLY A 103 7.58 -5.33 -9.71
N SER A 104 7.68 -6.50 -9.08
CA SER A 104 8.89 -6.97 -8.41
C SER A 104 10.05 -7.04 -9.40
N GLY A 105 10.98 -6.09 -9.32
CA GLY A 105 12.22 -6.14 -10.07
C GLY A 105 13.17 -7.21 -9.52
N ARG A 106 13.58 -8.13 -10.41
CA ARG A 106 14.82 -8.94 -10.53
C ARG A 106 14.44 -10.37 -10.95
N THR A 107 14.91 -10.92 -12.07
CA THR A 107 16.27 -10.97 -12.61
C THR A 107 16.26 -10.91 -14.15
N ARG A 108 17.39 -10.56 -14.76
CA ARG A 108 17.66 -10.81 -16.18
C ARG A 108 18.12 -12.26 -16.34
N PRO A 109 17.39 -13.15 -17.04
CA PRO A 109 18.02 -14.21 -17.81
C PRO A 109 18.18 -13.73 -19.25
N GLN A 110 19.32 -14.09 -19.81
CA GLN A 110 19.70 -13.93 -21.21
C GLN A 110 18.64 -14.56 -22.13
N SER A 111 18.43 -13.92 -23.29
CA SER A 111 17.91 -14.43 -24.57
C SER A 111 16.85 -15.55 -24.58
N GLY A 112 15.69 -15.28 -25.18
CA GLY A 112 14.82 -16.35 -25.69
C GLY A 112 13.34 -15.99 -25.81
N SER A 113 12.96 -15.51 -26.99
CA SER A 113 11.66 -15.68 -27.68
C SER A 113 10.36 -15.80 -26.86
N GLY A 114 9.48 -14.80 -27.05
CA GLY A 114 8.05 -15.02 -27.29
C GLY A 114 7.19 -15.58 -26.15
N ARG A 115 6.56 -14.69 -25.37
CA ARG A 115 5.13 -14.77 -25.01
C ARG A 115 4.72 -13.56 -24.16
N THR A 116 3.77 -12.80 -24.67
CA THR A 116 2.95 -11.87 -23.88
C THR A 116 2.31 -12.66 -22.75
N ARG A 117 2.63 -12.29 -21.50
CA ARG A 117 1.91 -12.74 -20.31
C ARG A 117 1.56 -11.54 -19.48
N THR A 118 0.27 -11.23 -19.46
CA THR A 118 -0.41 -10.39 -18.47
C THR A 118 -0.07 -10.92 -17.08
N GLY A 119 0.84 -10.23 -16.39
CA GLY A 119 1.24 -10.57 -15.02
C GLY A 119 0.24 -9.96 -14.03
N ALA A 120 -0.54 -10.81 -13.37
CA ALA A 120 -1.44 -10.41 -12.29
C ALA A 120 -0.66 -9.74 -11.14
N ALA A 121 -1.14 -8.59 -10.69
CA ALA A 121 -0.64 -7.93 -9.47
C ALA A 121 -0.94 -8.84 -8.28
N ALA A 122 0.11 -9.30 -7.58
CA ALA A 122 -0.04 -10.08 -6.37
C ALA A 122 -0.58 -9.20 -5.23
N SER A 123 -1.68 -9.62 -4.61
CA SER A 123 -2.26 -8.97 -3.43
C SER A 123 -1.30 -9.12 -2.24
N SER A 124 -0.63 -8.04 -1.86
CA SER A 124 0.12 -7.97 -0.60
C SER A 124 -0.72 -7.22 0.43
N GLY A 125 -1.01 -7.87 1.55
CA GLY A 125 -1.68 -7.23 2.69
C GLY A 125 -0.65 -6.42 3.49
N ARG A 126 -0.88 -5.12 3.61
CA ARG A 126 -0.06 -4.22 4.44
C ARG A 126 -0.90 -3.76 5.64
N SER A 127 -0.27 -3.70 6.80
CA SER A 127 -0.91 -3.25 8.04
C SER A 127 -0.07 -2.13 8.64
N SER A 128 -0.73 -1.02 8.96
CA SER A 128 -0.15 0.15 9.61
C SER A 128 -0.63 0.18 11.06
N ARG A 129 0.30 0.18 12.02
CA ARG A 129 -0.02 0.29 13.45
C ARG A 129 0.96 1.25 14.12
N ILE A 130 0.43 2.23 14.83
CA ILE A 130 1.20 3.10 15.73
C ILE A 130 1.24 2.42 17.11
N ARG A 131 2.41 2.39 17.75
CA ARG A 131 2.59 1.88 19.12
C ARG A 131 2.94 3.02 20.05
#